data_AF-A0AAI8X8R0-F1
#
_entry.id   AF-A0AAI8X8R0-F1
#
_cell.length_a   1.000
_cell.length_b   1.000
_cell.length_c   1.000
_cell.angle_alpha   90.00
_cell.angle_beta   90.00
_cell.angle_gamma   90.00
#
_symmetry.space_group_name_H-M   'P 1'
#
loop_
_entity.id
_entity.type
_entity.pdbx_description
1 polymer ?
#
loop_
_entity_poly.entity_id
_entity_poly.type
_entity_poly.pdbx_seq_one_letter_code
_entity_poly.pdbx_strand_id
1 'polypeptide(L)'
;MGKASRQFHKVGPTVWRSRRFLALTNDQRLLWFYFSTGPHQTSAGCCMVPPAYAVADLGWTREHYESCLDALSVADLISHDEETNEIYVCRWFQTSPPTNAKHAAGIASNIYKLDSRKVSEKAEAEFLETEWGAQFVGNPSIASR
;
A
#
# COMPACT_ATOMS: atom_id res chain seq x y z
N MET A 1 14.13 14.96 -19.92
CA MET A 1 13.15 15.36 -18.86
C MET A 1 13.12 14.27 -17.82
N GLY A 2 13.47 14.57 -16.57
CA GLY A 2 13.34 13.60 -15.47
C GLY A 2 11.89 13.16 -15.30
N LYS A 3 11.67 11.90 -14.92
CA LYS A 3 10.34 11.39 -14.59
C LYS A 3 9.79 12.24 -13.43
N ALA A 4 8.59 12.80 -13.58
CA ALA A 4 7.96 13.57 -12.51
C ALA A 4 7.86 12.69 -11.24
N SER A 5 8.38 13.20 -10.11
CA SER A 5 8.23 12.54 -8.82
C SER A 5 6.81 12.73 -8.29
N ARG A 6 6.31 11.74 -7.55
CA ARG A 6 5.03 11.88 -6.84
C ARG A 6 5.18 12.98 -5.78
N GLN A 7 4.36 14.03 -5.87
CA GLN A 7 4.40 15.15 -4.92
C GLN A 7 3.56 14.88 -3.67
N PHE A 8 2.43 14.18 -3.82
CA PHE A 8 1.53 13.84 -2.72
C PHE A 8 0.82 12.51 -2.97
N HIS A 9 0.27 11.93 -1.90
CA HIS A 9 -0.72 10.87 -1.98
C HIS A 9 -1.99 11.28 -1.22
N LYS A 10 -3.16 10.88 -1.74
CA LYS A 10 -4.46 11.26 -1.18
C LYS A 10 -4.84 10.28 -0.06
N VAL A 11 -5.11 10.80 1.14
CA VAL A 11 -5.79 10.05 2.21
C VAL A 11 -7.24 10.51 2.30
N GLY A 12 -8.18 9.57 2.20
CA GLY A 12 -9.61 9.88 2.30
C GLY A 12 -10.02 10.25 3.73
N PRO A 13 -10.93 11.24 3.93
CA PRO A 13 -11.41 11.61 5.26
C PRO A 13 -12.21 10.49 5.96
N THR A 14 -12.60 9.45 5.23
CA THR A 14 -13.20 8.22 5.76
C THR A 14 -12.31 7.49 6.76
N VAL A 15 -10.98 7.70 6.72
CA VAL A 15 -10.05 7.13 7.72
C VAL A 15 -10.45 7.53 9.16
N TRP A 16 -10.95 8.75 9.35
CA TRP A 16 -11.41 9.26 10.65
C TRP A 16 -12.75 8.68 11.12
N ARG A 17 -13.40 7.84 10.31
CA ARG A 17 -14.59 7.06 10.66
C ARG A 17 -14.29 5.57 10.83
N SER A 18 -13.06 5.15 10.53
CA SER A 18 -12.61 3.77 10.61
C SER A 18 -12.38 3.36 12.05
N ARG A 19 -13.24 2.48 12.61
CA ARG A 19 -13.10 2.00 14.00
C ARG A 19 -11.74 1.36 14.26
N ARG A 20 -11.21 0.57 13.32
CA ARG A 20 -9.89 -0.06 13.39
C ARG A 20 -8.75 0.96 13.48
N PHE A 21 -8.84 2.07 12.75
CA PHE A 21 -7.83 3.13 12.78
C PHE A 21 -7.95 3.99 14.05
N LEU A 22 -9.18 4.27 14.48
CA LEU A 22 -9.43 5.01 15.71
C LEU A 22 -9.03 4.24 16.97
N ALA A 23 -8.95 2.91 16.92
CA ALA A 23 -8.45 2.08 18.03
C ALA A 23 -6.92 2.16 18.23
N LEU A 24 -6.17 2.63 17.22
CA LEU A 24 -4.71 2.73 17.28
C LEU A 24 -4.23 3.88 18.17
N THR A 25 -3.02 3.72 18.71
CA THR A 25 -2.24 4.81 19.33
C THR A 25 -1.76 5.83 18.29
N ASN A 26 -1.24 6.97 18.74
CA ASN A 26 -0.74 8.01 17.84
C ASN A 26 0.41 7.51 16.95
N ASP A 27 1.36 6.77 17.54
CA ASP A 27 2.52 6.26 16.78
C ASP A 27 2.09 5.19 15.78
N GLN A 28 1.20 4.28 16.15
CA GLN A 28 0.62 3.31 15.21
C GLN A 28 -0.07 4.00 14.02
N ARG A 29 -0.81 5.09 14.27
CA ARG A 29 -1.41 5.90 13.19
C ARG A 29 -0.35 6.60 12.34
N LEU A 30 0.72 7.11 12.97
CA LEU A 30 1.85 7.73 12.25
C LEU A 30 2.53 6.71 11.32
N LEU A 31 2.73 5.47 11.78
CA LEU A 31 3.28 4.41 10.95
C LEU A 31 2.38 4.09 9.76
N TRP A 32 1.06 4.04 9.98
CA TRP A 32 0.11 3.85 8.88
C TRP A 32 0.17 4.99 7.85
N PHE A 33 0.30 6.24 8.31
CA PHE A 33 0.50 7.38 7.41
C PHE A 33 1.82 7.29 6.66
N TYR A 34 2.91 6.90 7.33
CA TYR A 34 4.20 6.69 6.69
C TYR A 34 4.11 5.65 5.55
N PHE A 35 3.43 4.52 5.74
CA PHE A 35 3.20 3.58 4.65
C PHE A 35 2.27 4.12 3.56
N SER A 36 1.29 4.94 3.91
CA SER A 36 0.29 5.45 2.97
C SER A 36 0.79 6.61 2.11
N THR A 37 1.69 7.44 2.64
CA THR A 37 2.12 8.69 2.00
C THR A 37 3.63 8.83 1.89
N GLY A 38 4.40 7.88 2.43
CA GLY A 38 5.86 7.92 2.48
C GLY A 38 6.54 7.69 1.13
N PRO A 39 7.87 7.83 1.11
CA PRO A 39 8.66 7.85 -0.13
C PRO A 39 8.70 6.51 -0.86
N HIS A 40 8.45 5.40 -0.17
CA HIS A 40 8.49 4.05 -0.73
C HIS A 40 7.16 3.60 -1.38
N GLN A 41 6.09 4.38 -1.23
CA GLN A 41 4.76 3.97 -1.65
C GLN A 41 4.55 4.08 -3.17
N THR A 42 3.94 3.05 -3.77
CA THR A 42 3.64 2.96 -5.21
C THR A 42 2.18 3.31 -5.49
N SER A 43 1.72 3.21 -6.74
CA SER A 43 0.29 3.37 -7.09
C SER A 43 -0.54 2.14 -6.73
N ALA A 44 0.12 1.00 -6.48
CA ALA A 44 -0.53 -0.26 -6.11
C ALA A 44 -0.86 -0.37 -4.62
N GLY A 45 -0.56 0.65 -3.81
CA GLY A 45 -0.71 0.57 -2.35
C GLY A 45 0.33 -0.33 -1.69
N CYS A 46 1.33 -0.77 -2.46
CA CYS A 46 2.40 -1.64 -2.01
C CYS A 46 3.71 -0.86 -1.90
N CYS A 47 4.50 -1.18 -0.87
CA CYS A 47 5.87 -0.72 -0.70
C CYS A 47 6.74 -1.83 -0.12
N MET A 48 8.03 -1.78 -0.40
CA MET A 48 9.05 -2.55 0.29
C MET A 48 9.83 -1.60 1.18
N VAL A 49 9.80 -1.83 2.49
CA VAL A 49 10.42 -0.95 3.48
C VAL A 49 11.17 -1.80 4.49
N PRO A 50 12.50 -1.94 4.37
CA PRO A 50 13.28 -2.65 5.36
C PRO A 50 13.17 -1.91 6.71
N PRO A 51 13.07 -2.62 7.84
CA PRO A 51 12.87 -2.00 9.16
C PRO A 51 13.91 -0.92 9.48
N ALA A 52 15.16 -1.08 9.04
CA ALA A 52 16.21 -0.10 9.25
C ALA A 52 15.92 1.27 8.60
N TYR A 53 15.23 1.29 7.44
CA TYR A 53 14.81 2.53 6.78
C TYR A 53 13.69 3.20 7.58
N ALA A 54 12.65 2.44 7.94
CA ALA A 54 11.53 2.98 8.71
C ALA A 54 11.99 3.52 10.07
N VAL A 55 12.86 2.78 10.76
CA VAL A 55 13.46 3.17 12.04
C VAL A 55 14.23 4.49 11.92
N ALA A 56 15.04 4.63 10.87
CA ALA A 56 15.80 5.85 10.63
C ALA A 56 14.89 7.04 10.29
N ASP A 57 13.90 6.85 9.42
CA ASP A 57 12.98 7.89 8.97
C ASP A 57 12.09 8.40 10.10
N LEU A 58 11.65 7.50 10.99
CA LEU A 58 10.74 7.81 12.10
C LEU A 58 11.48 8.22 13.38
N GLY A 59 12.80 7.99 13.45
CA GLY A 59 13.60 8.22 14.66
C GLY A 59 13.20 7.30 15.82
N TRP A 60 12.79 6.07 15.52
CA TRP A 60 12.27 5.10 16.49
C TRP A 60 13.34 4.08 16.89
N THR A 61 13.03 3.25 17.90
CA THR A 61 13.78 1.99 18.08
C THR A 61 13.16 0.90 17.21
N ARG A 62 13.92 -0.17 16.94
CA ARG A 62 13.42 -1.33 16.20
C ARG A 62 12.22 -1.96 16.89
N GLU A 63 12.29 -2.13 18.20
CA GLU A 63 11.25 -2.77 19.01
C GLU A 63 9.95 -1.95 18.97
N HIS A 64 10.05 -0.62 18.99
CA HIS A 64 8.89 0.25 18.89
C HIS A 64 8.26 0.20 17.49
N TYR A 65 9.07 0.18 16.43
CA TYR A 65 8.60 -0.01 15.06
C TYR A 65 7.88 -1.34 14.89
N GLU A 66 8.50 -2.45 15.33
CA GLU A 66 7.93 -3.79 15.22
C GLU A 66 6.62 -3.92 16.01
N SER A 67 6.52 -3.33 17.21
CA SER A 67 5.27 -3.27 17.97
C SER A 67 4.16 -2.50 17.24
N CYS A 68 4.49 -1.38 16.60
CA CYS A 68 3.51 -0.63 15.81
C CYS A 68 3.09 -1.39 14.55
N LEU A 69 4.03 -2.05 13.88
CA LEU A 69 3.79 -2.85 12.69
C LEU A 69 2.87 -4.04 12.97
N ASP A 70 3.10 -4.74 14.08
CA ASP A 70 2.23 -5.82 14.56
C ASP A 70 0.81 -5.31 14.81
N ALA A 71 0.66 -4.18 15.53
CA ALA A 71 -0.65 -3.59 15.79
C ALA A 71 -1.42 -3.22 14.51
N LEU A 72 -0.73 -2.73 13.48
CA LEU A 72 -1.35 -2.45 12.17
C LEU A 72 -1.78 -3.74 11.45
N SER A 73 -0.97 -4.80 11.54
CA SER A 73 -1.25 -6.10 10.94
C SER A 73 -2.45 -6.77 11.62
N VAL A 74 -2.48 -6.79 12.96
CA VAL A 74 -3.60 -7.30 13.77
C VAL A 74 -4.90 -6.54 13.49
N ALA A 75 -4.82 -5.23 13.25
CA ALA A 75 -5.98 -4.40 12.91
C ALA A 75 -6.48 -4.58 11.45
N ASP A 76 -5.86 -5.44 10.63
CA ASP A 76 -6.11 -5.58 9.18
C ASP A 76 -6.01 -4.22 8.46
N LEU A 77 -5.12 -3.34 8.92
CA LEU A 77 -4.86 -2.05 8.27
C LEU A 77 -3.74 -2.16 7.24
N ILE A 78 -2.88 -3.17 7.37
CA ILE A 78 -1.88 -3.56 6.39
C ILE A 78 -1.83 -5.09 6.24
N SER A 79 -1.32 -5.57 5.11
CA SER A 79 -0.74 -6.91 4.99
C SER A 79 0.76 -6.77 4.89
N HIS A 80 1.51 -7.45 5.75
CA HIS A 80 2.97 -7.38 5.82
C HIS A 80 3.58 -8.77 5.70
N ASP A 81 4.71 -8.87 5.01
CA ASP A 81 5.58 -10.05 4.97
C ASP A 81 6.96 -9.72 5.54
N GLU A 82 7.33 -10.41 6.62
CA GLU A 82 8.57 -10.18 7.36
C GLU A 82 9.82 -10.64 6.58
N GLU A 83 9.68 -11.63 5.67
CA GLU A 83 10.82 -12.15 4.91
C GLU A 83 11.22 -11.16 3.80
N THR A 84 10.25 -10.59 3.11
CA THR A 84 10.49 -9.66 1.99
C THR A 84 10.43 -8.18 2.40
N ASN A 85 9.93 -7.88 3.60
CA ASN A 85 9.63 -6.52 4.10
C ASN A 85 8.65 -5.75 3.21
N GLU A 86 7.80 -6.48 2.50
CA GLU A 86 6.77 -5.91 1.64
C GLU A 86 5.48 -5.68 2.42
N ILE A 87 4.83 -4.58 2.12
CA ILE A 87 3.64 -4.09 2.81
C ILE A 87 2.62 -3.70 1.76
N TYR A 88 1.38 -4.12 1.96
CA TYR A 88 0.20 -3.58 1.29
C TYR A 88 -0.67 -2.83 2.29
N VAL A 89 -1.06 -1.59 1.96
CA VAL A 89 -2.03 -0.83 2.74
C VAL A 89 -3.44 -1.29 2.36
N CYS A 90 -4.10 -2.01 3.27
CA CYS A 90 -5.42 -2.61 3.00
C CYS A 90 -6.48 -1.54 2.68
N ARG A 91 -7.36 -1.82 1.71
CA ARG A 91 -8.43 -0.92 1.21
C ARG A 91 -7.91 0.26 0.40
N TRP A 92 -6.71 0.14 -0.17
CA TRP A 92 -6.07 1.20 -0.95
C TRP A 92 -6.96 1.73 -2.09
N PHE A 93 -7.58 0.81 -2.83
CA PHE A 93 -8.32 1.15 -4.04
C PHE A 93 -9.68 1.81 -3.78
N GLN A 94 -10.15 1.86 -2.53
CA GLN A 94 -11.35 2.62 -2.17
C GLN A 94 -11.16 4.13 -2.35
N THR A 95 -9.94 4.62 -2.16
CA THR A 95 -9.60 6.04 -2.33
C THR A 95 -8.73 6.28 -3.56
N SER A 96 -7.98 5.27 -4.00
CA SER A 96 -6.97 5.39 -5.05
C SER A 96 -7.16 4.33 -6.15
N PRO A 97 -8.37 4.20 -6.75
CA PRO A 97 -8.61 3.22 -7.82
C PRO A 97 -7.83 3.60 -9.09
N PRO A 98 -7.57 2.63 -10.00
CA PRO A 98 -7.06 2.94 -11.32
C PRO A 98 -8.04 3.86 -12.06
N THR A 99 -7.51 4.79 -12.85
CA THR A 99 -8.31 5.82 -13.54
C THR A 99 -8.43 5.58 -15.04
N ASN A 100 -7.62 4.68 -15.58
CA ASN A 100 -7.62 4.25 -16.97
C ASN A 100 -6.83 2.94 -17.12
N ALA A 101 -6.92 2.32 -18.30
CA ALA A 101 -6.24 1.08 -18.66
C ALA A 101 -4.72 1.09 -18.43
N LYS A 102 -4.04 2.16 -18.84
CA LYS A 102 -2.59 2.31 -18.68
C LYS A 102 -2.19 2.39 -17.19
N HIS A 103 -2.99 3.08 -16.39
CA HIS A 103 -2.80 3.16 -14.95
C HIS A 103 -2.99 1.77 -14.30
N ALA A 104 -4.03 1.04 -14.71
CA ALA A 104 -4.28 -0.32 -14.23
C ALA A 104 -3.13 -1.28 -14.56
N ALA A 105 -2.58 -1.23 -15.77
CA ALA A 105 -1.41 -2.03 -16.14
C ALA A 105 -0.16 -1.66 -15.33
N GLY A 106 0.04 -0.37 -15.04
CA GLY A 106 1.11 0.07 -14.14
C GLY A 106 0.96 -0.45 -12.72
N ILE A 107 -0.28 -0.49 -12.20
CA ILE A 107 -0.60 -1.07 -10.89
C ILE A 107 -0.34 -2.59 -10.90
N ALA A 108 -0.88 -3.32 -11.87
CA ALA A 108 -0.69 -4.76 -12.00
C ALA A 108 0.80 -5.13 -12.10
N SER A 109 1.58 -4.37 -12.88
CA SER A 109 3.02 -4.57 -12.98
C SER A 109 3.75 -4.37 -11.64
N ASN A 110 3.30 -3.45 -10.79
CA ASN A 110 3.89 -3.29 -9.46
C ASN A 110 3.50 -4.43 -8.52
N ILE A 111 2.26 -4.93 -8.60
CA ILE A 111 1.80 -6.09 -7.81
C ILE A 111 2.57 -7.35 -8.20
N TYR A 112 2.73 -7.62 -9.51
CA TYR A 112 3.43 -8.81 -10.01
C TYR A 112 4.94 -8.80 -9.82
N LYS A 113 5.51 -7.67 -9.39
CA LYS A 113 6.94 -7.56 -9.03
C LYS A 113 7.19 -7.85 -7.55
N LEU A 114 6.14 -7.97 -6.74
CA LEU A 114 6.30 -8.30 -5.33
C LEU A 114 6.79 -9.74 -5.21
N ASP A 115 7.72 -9.95 -4.29
CA ASP A 115 8.27 -11.27 -3.98
C ASP A 115 7.34 -12.06 -3.03
N SER A 116 6.58 -11.36 -2.19
CA SER A 116 5.64 -11.93 -1.23
C SER A 116 4.33 -12.32 -1.91
N ARG A 117 4.05 -13.63 -1.88
CA ARG A 117 2.74 -14.16 -2.26
C ARG A 117 1.62 -13.61 -1.36
N LYS A 118 1.85 -13.51 -0.03
CA LYS A 118 0.87 -13.00 0.93
C LYS A 118 0.44 -11.57 0.63
N VAL A 119 1.41 -10.70 0.31
CA VAL A 119 1.14 -9.28 0.02
C VAL A 119 0.56 -9.12 -1.37
N SER A 120 1.12 -9.81 -2.38
CA SER A 120 0.61 -9.74 -3.76
C SER A 120 -0.82 -10.26 -3.88
N GLU A 121 -1.17 -11.40 -3.27
CA GLU A 121 -2.52 -11.95 -3.32
C GLU A 121 -3.55 -11.00 -2.69
N LYS A 122 -3.21 -10.37 -1.56
CA LYS A 122 -4.09 -9.38 -0.91
C LYS A 122 -4.30 -8.14 -1.78
N ALA A 123 -3.21 -7.61 -2.35
CA ALA A 123 -3.27 -6.43 -3.22
C ALA A 123 -4.01 -6.72 -4.53
N GLU A 124 -3.77 -7.89 -5.13
CA GLU A 124 -4.43 -8.33 -6.36
C GLU A 124 -5.92 -8.52 -6.12
N ALA A 125 -6.33 -9.18 -5.04
CA ALA A 125 -7.74 -9.39 -4.72
C ALA A 125 -8.52 -8.06 -4.69
N GLU A 126 -8.01 -7.04 -3.99
CA GLU A 126 -8.67 -5.73 -3.94
C GLU A 126 -8.54 -4.93 -5.26
N PHE A 127 -7.47 -5.14 -6.02
CA PHE A 127 -7.32 -4.51 -7.34
C PHE A 127 -8.39 -5.02 -8.31
N LEU A 128 -8.69 -6.33 -8.28
CA LEU A 128 -9.70 -6.96 -9.14
C LEU A 128 -11.13 -6.52 -8.81
N GLU A 129 -11.40 -6.00 -7.61
CA GLU A 129 -12.69 -5.40 -7.26
C GLU A 129 -12.92 -4.05 -7.97
N THR A 130 -11.89 -3.44 -8.56
CA THR A 130 -12.02 -2.20 -9.32
C THR A 130 -12.46 -2.48 -10.76
N GLU A 131 -13.21 -1.53 -11.36
CA GLU A 131 -13.66 -1.63 -12.75
C GLU A 131 -12.50 -1.93 -13.72
N TRP A 132 -11.42 -1.15 -13.63
CA TRP A 132 -10.25 -1.31 -14.50
C TRP A 132 -9.40 -2.53 -14.16
N GLY A 133 -9.34 -2.96 -12.89
CA GLY A 133 -8.62 -4.17 -12.51
C GLY A 133 -9.27 -5.43 -13.06
N ALA A 134 -10.60 -5.52 -12.96
CA ALA A 134 -11.38 -6.59 -13.58
C ALA A 134 -11.20 -6.63 -15.11
N GLN A 135 -11.26 -5.46 -15.77
CA GLN A 135 -11.04 -5.36 -17.22
C GLN A 135 -9.62 -5.76 -17.64
N PHE A 136 -8.61 -5.41 -16.83
CA PHE A 136 -7.21 -5.75 -17.14
C PHE A 136 -6.98 -7.26 -17.20
N VAL A 137 -7.56 -8.04 -16.28
CA VAL A 137 -7.44 -9.51 -16.30
C VAL A 137 -8.23 -10.12 -17.46
N GLY A 138 -9.42 -9.61 -17.76
CA GLY A 138 -10.23 -10.08 -18.88
C GLY A 138 -9.62 -9.77 -20.25
N ASN A 139 -8.83 -8.70 -20.36
CA ASN A 139 -8.14 -8.31 -21.58
C ASN A 139 -6.85 -7.51 -21.29
N PRO A 140 -5.71 -8.19 -21.06
CA PRO A 140 -4.44 -7.51 -20.72
C PRO A 140 -3.91 -6.56 -21.80
N SER A 141 -4.41 -6.69 -23.05
CA SER A 141 -4.10 -5.79 -24.17
C SER A 141 -4.74 -4.38 -24.01
N ILE A 142 -5.60 -4.14 -23.03
CA ILE A 142 -6.26 -2.84 -22.86
C ILE A 142 -5.27 -1.69 -22.63
N ALA A 143 -4.06 -1.99 -22.16
CA ALA A 143 -3.01 -1.00 -21.89
C ALA A 143 -2.28 -0.49 -23.14
N SER A 144 -2.44 -1.15 -24.29
CA SER A 144 -1.83 -0.77 -25.56
C SER A 144 -2.77 -0.02 -26.52
N ARG A 145 -4.01 0.24 -26.09
CA ARG A 145 -4.98 1.11 -26.78
C ARG A 145 -4.91 2.53 -26.25
#